data_AF-A0A971TPV6-F1
#
_entry.id   AF-A0A971TPV6-F1
#
_cell.length_a   1.000
_cell.length_b   1.000
_cell.length_c   1.000
_cell.angle_alpha   90.00
_cell.angle_beta   90.00
_cell.angle_gamma   90.00
#
_symmetry.space_group_name_H-M   'P 1'
#
loop_
_entity.id
_entity.type
_entity.pdbx_description
1 polymer ?
#
loop_
_entity_poly.entity_id
_entity_poly.type
_entity_poly.pdbx_seq_one_letter_code
_entity_poly.pdbx_strand_id
1 'polypeptide(L)'
;MNRTELEFEPPPLAEWLWVAVAVLILVELVRYVLLGRRPAGQAFRALLAAGCLVAGMGLAMSGRLGGDGSGHGRACVALAVLITGWLTRLYRQTSRALRPGTRYALLGLRLAAAGIVLAALTGPVLTRSETTFEKPVLGIAVDDSLSMSIRDVLAADESDPAEAISRSASVRAAFNAALPALQEIKQQVDVQWFTFDTAVRPTVWPALSSRGEWTALADAVTHVHEVLAQSHRRVAGVLVISDGQDNASSTNQPQEASARLAMAGTPLLAIGVGSELPVGETRNLLARRLIAPERVGVLNRLAVQAELLSAGLSGAEVEVRMLLDGEVVDTQRLRPQRAQQLLQVDLACVPAEGGLRLVTVRAQVIGDERPPAELSQFVHVTADQTMVLYVDRPRYERAAIARSLAAARELQVLHVEPSQLTDLLATRTVAPPVGQRPRYDAILIGDVEPESFGPGNLARIAELVVADGSGLAILGGTRSLGPNGFGRTPR
;
A
#
# COMPACT_ATOMS: atom_id res chain seq x y z
N MET A 1 -12.96 31.02 -14.90
CA MET A 1 -13.51 32.34 -14.50
C MET A 1 -12.58 33.38 -15.11
N ASN A 2 -13.02 34.14 -16.10
CA ASN A 2 -12.13 35.09 -16.77
C ASN A 2 -12.03 36.35 -15.94
N ARG A 3 -10.83 36.61 -15.39
CA ARG A 3 -10.53 37.86 -14.70
C ARG A 3 -9.51 38.61 -15.55
N THR A 4 -9.94 39.72 -16.13
CA THR A 4 -9.04 40.68 -16.75
C THR A 4 -8.72 41.74 -15.72
N GLU A 5 -7.48 41.75 -15.25
CA GLU A 5 -6.97 42.80 -14.37
C GLU A 5 -6.03 43.69 -15.16
N LEU A 6 -6.21 44.99 -15.01
CA LEU A 6 -5.28 45.99 -15.54
C LEU A 6 -4.34 46.33 -14.39
N GLU A 7 -3.12 45.81 -14.44
CA GLU A 7 -2.08 46.15 -13.49
C GLU A 7 -1.10 47.13 -14.12
N PHE A 8 -0.57 48.04 -13.29
CA PHE A 8 0.46 48.98 -13.69
C PHE A 8 1.75 48.53 -13.04
N GLU A 9 2.64 47.94 -13.83
CA GLU A 9 4.00 47.63 -13.39
C GLU A 9 4.90 48.82 -13.72
N PRO A 10 5.24 49.66 -12.73
CA PRO A 10 6.14 50.78 -12.97
C PRO A 10 7.51 50.24 -13.42
N PRO A 11 8.11 50.78 -14.50
CA PRO A 11 9.45 50.39 -14.91
C PRO A 11 10.47 50.69 -13.78
N PRO A 12 11.62 50.00 -13.73
CA PRO A 12 12.62 50.20 -12.66
C PRO A 12 13.18 51.62 -12.55
N LEU A 13 12.92 52.49 -13.54
CA LEU A 13 13.28 53.92 -13.53
C LEU A 13 12.14 54.84 -13.01
N ALA A 14 11.02 54.29 -12.54
CA ALA A 14 9.87 55.02 -12.03
C ALA A 14 10.22 55.97 -10.86
N GLU A 15 11.19 55.58 -10.04
CA GLU A 15 11.67 56.40 -8.92
C GLU A 15 12.29 57.74 -9.39
N TRP A 16 12.82 57.79 -10.61
CA TRP A 16 13.40 59.00 -11.20
C TRP A 16 12.35 59.96 -11.78
N LEU A 17 11.09 59.54 -11.90
CA LEU A 17 10.04 60.36 -12.49
C LEU A 17 9.72 61.58 -11.60
N TRP A 18 9.78 61.41 -10.28
CA TRP A 18 9.65 62.51 -9.32
C TRP A 18 10.80 63.49 -9.39
N VAL A 19 12.02 63.02 -9.67
CA VAL A 19 13.19 63.88 -9.90
C VAL A 19 12.95 64.74 -11.14
N ALA A 20 12.45 64.15 -12.23
CA ALA A 20 12.11 64.90 -13.45
C ALA A 20 11.01 65.96 -13.22
N VAL A 21 9.96 65.62 -12.47
CA VAL A 21 8.91 66.57 -12.07
C VAL A 21 9.47 67.71 -11.22
N ALA A 22 10.33 67.42 -10.24
CA ALA A 22 10.95 68.43 -9.39
C ALA A 22 11.85 69.38 -10.18
N VAL A 23 12.66 68.85 -11.12
CA VAL A 23 13.50 69.66 -12.01
C VAL A 23 12.64 70.57 -12.90
N LEU A 24 11.54 70.08 -13.47
CA LEU A 24 10.64 70.89 -14.30
C LEU A 24 9.96 72.01 -13.49
N ILE A 25 9.51 71.72 -12.27
CA ILE A 25 8.96 72.72 -11.35
C ILE A 25 10.02 73.78 -11.03
N LEU A 26 11.25 73.36 -10.73
CA LEU A 26 12.38 74.26 -10.47
C LEU A 26 12.64 75.20 -11.65
N VAL A 27 12.70 74.67 -12.86
CA VAL A 27 12.89 75.46 -14.09
C VAL A 27 11.77 76.46 -14.27
N GLU A 28 10.51 76.06 -14.05
CA GLU A 28 9.36 76.95 -14.18
C GLU A 28 9.35 78.04 -13.09
N LEU A 29 9.77 77.73 -11.87
CA LEU A 29 9.93 78.67 -10.77
C LEU A 29 11.05 79.69 -11.05
N VAL A 30 12.23 79.25 -11.48
CA VAL A 30 13.34 80.13 -11.89
C VAL A 30 12.90 81.07 -13.00
N ARG A 31 12.17 80.54 -13.99
CA ARG A 31 11.59 81.34 -15.07
C ARG A 31 10.57 82.36 -14.56
N TYR A 32 9.69 81.98 -13.63
CA TYR A 32 8.72 82.90 -13.02
C TYR A 32 9.40 84.07 -12.31
N VAL A 33 10.51 83.80 -11.62
CA VAL A 33 11.32 84.82 -10.94
C VAL A 33 11.96 85.77 -11.96
N LEU A 34 12.59 85.23 -13.01
CA LEU A 34 13.35 86.02 -13.99
C LEU A 34 12.49 86.77 -15.02
N LEU A 35 11.42 86.14 -15.53
CA LEU A 35 10.66 86.61 -16.70
C LEU A 35 9.20 86.98 -16.39
N GLY A 36 8.72 86.76 -15.15
CA GLY A 36 7.36 87.12 -14.75
C GLY A 36 7.12 88.62 -14.97
N ARG A 37 5.93 89.02 -15.44
CA ARG A 37 5.65 90.45 -15.70
C ARG A 37 4.72 91.14 -14.71
N ARG A 38 3.90 90.47 -13.89
CA ARG A 38 3.02 91.11 -12.85
C ARG A 38 2.56 90.10 -11.77
N PRO A 39 2.19 90.50 -10.52
CA PRO A 39 2.21 91.86 -9.95
C PRO A 39 3.30 92.11 -8.88
N ALA A 40 4.04 91.09 -8.43
CA ALA A 40 4.99 91.24 -7.32
C ALA A 40 6.42 91.63 -7.75
N GLY A 41 7.21 92.26 -6.88
CA GLY A 41 8.64 92.56 -7.09
C GLY A 41 9.53 91.30 -7.13
N GLN A 42 10.72 91.39 -7.75
CA GLN A 42 11.60 90.23 -7.96
C GLN A 42 11.95 89.48 -6.66
N ALA A 43 12.22 90.20 -5.57
CA ALA A 43 12.50 89.61 -4.26
C ALA A 43 11.32 88.79 -3.70
N PHE A 44 10.08 89.27 -3.87
CA PHE A 44 8.88 88.55 -3.43
C PHE A 44 8.63 87.29 -4.27
N ARG A 45 8.91 87.34 -5.58
CA ARG A 45 8.81 86.16 -6.44
C ARG A 45 9.88 85.12 -6.11
N ALA A 46 11.09 85.54 -5.77
CA ALA A 46 12.15 84.65 -5.32
C ALA A 46 11.78 83.96 -4.00
N LEU A 47 11.18 84.70 -3.06
CA LEU A 47 10.65 84.16 -1.80
C LEU A 47 9.53 83.15 -2.01
N LEU A 48 8.56 83.46 -2.88
CA LEU A 48 7.44 82.58 -3.20
C LEU A 48 7.92 81.33 -3.95
N ALA A 49 8.88 81.48 -4.86
CA ALA A 49 9.53 80.37 -5.53
C ALA A 49 10.31 79.48 -4.55
N ALA A 50 11.10 80.06 -3.65
CA ALA A 50 11.80 79.32 -2.60
C ALA A 50 10.82 78.57 -1.67
N GLY A 51 9.71 79.20 -1.29
CA GLY A 51 8.65 78.56 -0.51
C GLY A 51 8.01 77.36 -1.23
N CYS A 52 7.68 77.49 -2.52
CA CYS A 52 7.17 76.38 -3.33
C CYS A 52 8.21 75.26 -3.51
N LEU A 53 9.49 75.59 -3.61
CA LEU A 53 10.59 74.64 -3.75
C LEU A 53 10.79 73.84 -2.45
N VAL A 54 10.78 74.51 -1.31
CA VAL A 54 10.85 73.88 0.02
C VAL A 54 9.61 73.03 0.29
N ALA A 55 8.42 73.50 -0.05
CA ALA A 55 7.17 72.73 0.08
C ALA A 55 7.17 71.49 -0.83
N GLY A 56 7.62 71.62 -2.09
CA GLY A 56 7.75 70.52 -3.04
C GLY A 56 8.80 69.49 -2.61
N MET A 57 9.93 69.96 -2.07
CA MET A 57 11.01 69.09 -1.57
C MET A 57 10.65 68.40 -0.25
N GLY A 58 9.87 69.06 0.61
CA GLY A 58 9.29 68.45 1.81
C GLY A 58 8.26 67.35 1.49
N LEU A 59 7.43 67.55 0.47
CA LEU A 59 6.53 66.51 -0.06
C LEU A 59 7.31 65.33 -0.65
N ALA A 60 8.42 65.59 -1.36
CA ALA A 60 9.30 64.57 -1.91
C ALA A 60 10.08 63.77 -0.84
N MET A 61 10.59 64.44 0.21
CA MET A 61 11.39 63.81 1.27
C MET A 61 10.57 63.11 2.38
N SER A 62 9.29 63.44 2.54
CA SER A 62 8.42 62.87 3.59
C SER A 62 8.06 61.37 3.43
N GLY A 63 8.73 60.62 2.56
CA GLY A 63 8.62 59.16 2.48
C GLY A 63 7.26 58.60 2.03
N ARG A 64 6.29 59.45 1.65
CA ARG A 64 4.98 59.02 1.10
C ARG A 64 4.96 58.77 -0.41
N LEU A 65 6.11 58.87 -1.07
CA LEU A 65 6.28 58.68 -2.51
C LEU A 65 7.15 57.47 -2.88
N GLY A 66 7.75 56.78 -1.91
CA GLY A 66 8.45 55.52 -2.13
C GLY A 66 7.64 54.37 -1.55
N GLY A 67 7.23 53.43 -2.40
CA GLY A 67 6.92 52.06 -1.96
C GLY A 67 5.59 51.45 -2.44
N ASP A 68 4.60 52.24 -2.85
CA ASP A 68 3.32 51.70 -3.33
C ASP A 68 3.02 52.16 -4.76
N GLY A 69 2.55 51.26 -5.62
CA GLY A 69 2.27 51.51 -7.06
C GLY A 69 1.38 52.73 -7.35
N SER A 70 0.70 53.28 -6.34
CA SER A 70 -0.07 54.53 -6.42
C SER A 70 0.78 55.81 -6.60
N GLY A 71 2.07 55.80 -6.22
CA GLY A 71 2.97 56.94 -6.33
C GLY A 71 3.38 57.26 -7.78
N HIS A 72 3.53 56.23 -8.61
CA HIS A 72 3.93 56.35 -10.02
C HIS A 72 2.85 57.02 -10.88
N GLY A 73 1.59 56.61 -10.72
CA GLY A 73 0.47 57.21 -11.44
C GLY A 73 0.31 58.71 -11.17
N ARG A 74 0.51 59.14 -9.91
CA ARG A 74 0.48 60.56 -9.52
C ARG A 74 1.62 61.37 -10.15
N ALA A 75 2.82 60.79 -10.25
CA ALA A 75 3.97 61.41 -10.89
C ALA A 75 3.73 61.64 -12.39
N CYS A 76 3.16 60.65 -13.09
CA CYS A 76 2.78 60.77 -14.50
C CYS A 76 1.74 61.88 -14.73
N VAL A 77 0.74 62.02 -13.86
CA VAL A 77 -0.26 63.10 -13.94
C VAL A 77 0.38 64.48 -13.73
N ALA A 78 1.26 64.62 -12.72
CA ALA A 78 1.97 65.87 -12.48
C ALA A 78 2.85 66.27 -13.67
N LEU A 79 3.58 65.31 -14.24
CA LEU A 79 4.39 65.50 -15.44
C LEU A 79 3.55 65.92 -16.65
N ALA A 80 2.37 65.31 -16.84
CA ALA A 80 1.43 65.67 -17.89
C ALA A 80 1.00 67.13 -17.79
N VAL A 81 0.58 67.59 -16.60
CA VAL A 81 0.15 68.98 -16.37
C VAL A 81 1.27 69.97 -16.69
N LEU A 82 2.51 69.68 -16.25
CA LEU A 82 3.67 70.52 -16.51
C LEU A 82 4.00 70.60 -18.01
N ILE A 83 4.03 69.47 -18.71
CA ILE A 83 4.31 69.41 -20.15
C ILE A 83 3.23 70.15 -20.94
N THR A 84 1.94 69.94 -20.62
CA THR A 84 0.84 70.63 -21.29
C THR A 84 0.91 72.14 -21.06
N GLY A 85 1.16 72.58 -19.83
CA GLY A 85 1.34 74.01 -19.50
C GLY A 85 2.53 74.64 -20.24
N TRP A 86 3.63 73.91 -20.37
CA TRP A 86 4.83 74.36 -21.07
C TRP A 86 4.60 74.45 -22.59
N LEU A 87 4.04 73.40 -23.21
CA LEU A 87 3.75 73.33 -24.63
C LEU A 87 2.72 74.39 -25.07
N THR A 88 1.62 74.54 -24.33
CA THR A 88 0.61 75.57 -24.63
C THR A 88 1.21 76.97 -24.57
N ARG A 89 2.13 77.23 -23.63
CA ARG A 89 2.79 78.52 -23.50
C ARG A 89 3.80 78.81 -24.62
N LEU A 90 4.63 77.83 -24.98
CA LEU A 90 5.56 77.94 -26.12
C LEU A 90 4.82 78.25 -27.43
N TYR A 91 3.70 77.56 -27.67
CA TYR A 91 2.88 77.85 -28.84
C TYR A 91 2.11 79.16 -28.72
N ARG A 92 1.90 79.71 -27.51
CA ARG A 92 1.39 81.08 -27.33
C ARG A 92 2.40 82.17 -27.65
N GLN A 93 3.69 81.91 -27.47
CA GLN A 93 4.78 82.87 -27.71
C GLN A 93 5.56 82.50 -28.98
N THR A 94 4.87 82.41 -30.12
CA THR A 94 5.54 82.12 -31.39
C THR A 94 6.26 83.36 -31.94
N SER A 95 7.54 83.24 -32.27
CA SER A 95 8.37 84.31 -32.86
C SER A 95 8.04 84.61 -34.33
N ARG A 96 7.26 83.74 -34.99
CA ARG A 96 6.71 83.94 -36.35
C ARG A 96 5.19 83.83 -36.34
N ALA A 97 4.53 84.70 -37.10
CA ALA A 97 3.07 84.71 -37.27
C ALA A 97 2.62 83.48 -38.09
N LEU A 98 2.25 82.41 -37.40
CA LEU A 98 1.61 81.23 -38.00
C LEU A 98 0.09 81.42 -38.05
N ARG A 99 -0.56 80.88 -39.08
CA ARG A 99 -2.03 80.81 -39.14
C ARG A 99 -2.57 80.05 -37.92
N PRO A 100 -3.70 80.48 -37.32
CA PRO A 100 -4.25 79.86 -36.12
C PRO A 100 -4.49 78.35 -36.25
N GLY A 101 -4.97 77.88 -37.41
CA GLY A 101 -5.21 76.46 -37.66
C GLY A 101 -3.95 75.60 -37.59
N THR A 102 -2.86 76.02 -38.26
CA THR A 102 -1.57 75.31 -38.23
C THR A 102 -0.96 75.28 -36.83
N ARG A 103 -1.17 76.36 -36.06
CA ARG A 103 -0.70 76.46 -34.68
C ARG A 103 -1.40 75.46 -33.75
N TYR A 104 -2.73 75.34 -33.85
CA TYR A 104 -3.48 74.35 -33.08
C TYR A 104 -3.17 72.92 -33.55
N ALA A 105 -2.96 72.69 -34.84
CA ALA A 105 -2.57 71.39 -35.38
C ALA A 105 -1.20 70.93 -34.85
N LEU A 106 -0.18 71.80 -34.87
CA LEU A 106 1.15 71.49 -34.34
C LEU A 106 1.16 71.29 -32.82
N LEU A 107 0.37 72.08 -32.08
CA LEU A 107 0.18 71.90 -30.64
C LEU A 107 -0.47 70.55 -30.36
N GLY A 108 -1.52 70.20 -31.11
CA GLY A 108 -2.21 68.91 -31.00
C GLY A 108 -1.26 67.74 -31.25
N LEU A 109 -0.43 67.81 -32.29
CA LEU A 109 0.54 66.77 -32.61
C LEU A 109 1.59 66.57 -31.50
N ARG A 110 2.08 67.67 -30.89
CA ARG A 110 3.01 67.59 -29.76
C ARG A 110 2.37 67.08 -28.47
N LEU A 111 1.12 67.46 -28.20
CA LEU A 111 0.37 66.92 -27.07
C LEU A 111 0.10 65.43 -27.26
N ALA A 112 -0.21 65.00 -28.48
CA ALA A 112 -0.36 63.58 -28.81
C ALA A 112 0.97 62.82 -28.61
N ALA A 113 2.09 63.36 -29.11
CA ALA A 113 3.41 62.76 -28.90
C ALA A 113 3.78 62.65 -27.41
N ALA A 114 3.54 63.72 -26.63
CA ALA A 114 3.74 63.70 -25.18
C ALA A 114 2.83 62.68 -24.48
N GLY A 115 1.57 62.57 -24.91
CA GLY A 115 0.61 61.59 -24.41
C GLY A 115 1.08 60.15 -24.64
N ILE A 116 1.63 59.85 -25.81
CA ILE A 116 2.19 58.52 -26.11
C ILE A 116 3.36 58.18 -25.18
N VAL A 117 4.27 59.12 -24.95
CA VAL A 117 5.42 58.92 -24.05
C VAL A 117 4.94 58.70 -22.61
N LEU A 118 3.95 59.47 -22.16
CA LEU A 118 3.35 59.31 -20.83
C LEU A 118 2.67 57.94 -20.68
N ALA A 119 1.94 57.48 -21.70
CA ALA A 119 1.32 56.16 -21.71
C ALA A 119 2.37 55.04 -21.65
N ALA A 120 3.48 55.17 -22.38
CA ALA A 120 4.59 54.23 -22.32
C ALA A 120 5.25 54.21 -20.92
N LEU A 121 5.39 55.38 -20.27
CA LEU A 121 5.93 55.49 -18.92
C LEU A 121 5.02 54.89 -17.85
N THR A 122 3.69 54.87 -18.06
CA THR A 122 2.76 54.22 -17.15
C THR A 122 2.85 52.69 -17.15
N GLY A 123 3.47 52.09 -18.17
CA GLY A 123 3.67 50.64 -18.26
C GLY A 123 2.39 49.82 -18.10
N PRO A 124 1.32 50.07 -18.89
CA PRO A 124 0.09 49.30 -18.75
C PRO A 124 0.34 47.84 -19.17
N VAL A 125 0.20 46.91 -18.23
CA VAL A 125 0.29 45.47 -18.51
C VAL A 125 -1.11 44.89 -18.43
N LEU A 126 -1.56 44.31 -19.54
CA LEU A 126 -2.82 43.57 -19.58
C LEU A 126 -2.52 42.10 -19.32
N THR A 127 -2.71 41.65 -18.09
CA THR A 127 -2.59 40.24 -17.74
C THR A 127 -3.93 39.54 -17.96
N ARG A 128 -3.92 38.49 -18.78
CA ARG A 128 -5.07 37.61 -18.99
C ARG A 128 -4.73 36.24 -18.44
N SER A 129 -5.15 35.96 -17.21
CA SER A 129 -5.02 34.65 -16.61
C SER A 129 -6.23 33.79 -16.95
N GLU A 130 -6.03 32.71 -17.70
CA GLU A 130 -7.05 31.67 -17.91
C GLU A 130 -6.77 30.51 -16.96
N THR A 131 -7.63 30.32 -15.96
CA THR A 131 -7.61 29.14 -15.10
C THR A 131 -8.53 28.09 -15.70
N THR A 132 -7.96 27.10 -16.37
CA THR A 132 -8.69 25.96 -16.92
C THR A 132 -8.64 24.82 -15.90
N PHE A 133 -9.80 24.46 -15.34
CA PHE A 133 -9.91 23.25 -14.53
C PHE A 133 -10.01 22.05 -15.47
N GLU A 134 -8.93 21.29 -15.58
CA GLU A 134 -8.97 19.99 -16.25
C GLU A 134 -9.52 18.94 -15.30
N LYS A 135 -10.52 18.19 -15.77
CA LYS A 135 -11.04 17.05 -15.01
C LYS A 135 -9.92 16.00 -14.88
N PRO A 136 -9.71 15.42 -13.70
CA PRO A 136 -8.80 14.28 -13.58
C PRO A 136 -9.36 13.08 -14.36
N VAL A 137 -8.52 12.11 -14.69
CA VAL A 137 -8.89 10.96 -15.53
C VAL A 137 -8.93 9.67 -14.72
N LEU A 138 -10.00 8.90 -14.84
CA LEU A 138 -10.16 7.56 -14.26
C LEU A 138 -10.13 6.51 -15.36
N GLY A 139 -9.20 5.57 -15.29
CA GLY A 139 -9.19 4.40 -16.17
C GLY A 139 -10.02 3.28 -15.59
N ILE A 140 -10.94 2.72 -16.37
CA ILE A 140 -11.65 1.49 -16.04
C ILE A 140 -11.21 0.40 -17.01
N ALA A 141 -10.51 -0.60 -16.50
CA ALA A 141 -10.02 -1.76 -17.24
C ALA A 141 -10.89 -2.98 -16.94
N VAL A 142 -11.49 -3.57 -17.97
CA VAL A 142 -12.38 -4.72 -17.85
C VAL A 142 -11.78 -5.93 -18.57
N ASP A 143 -11.66 -7.03 -17.85
CA ASP A 143 -11.14 -8.29 -18.36
C ASP A 143 -12.09 -8.90 -19.41
N ASP A 144 -11.53 -9.26 -20.57
CA ASP A 144 -12.21 -9.90 -21.71
C ASP A 144 -11.63 -11.29 -22.04
N SER A 145 -10.98 -11.93 -21.06
CA SER A 145 -10.44 -13.28 -21.15
C SER A 145 -11.53 -14.37 -21.24
N LEU A 146 -11.11 -15.58 -21.59
CA LEU A 146 -11.94 -16.77 -21.76
C LEU A 146 -12.57 -17.19 -20.44
N SER A 147 -11.88 -17.01 -19.31
CA SER A 147 -12.43 -17.31 -17.98
C SER A 147 -13.64 -16.43 -17.64
N MET A 148 -13.75 -15.25 -18.24
CA MET A 148 -14.94 -14.39 -18.11
C MET A 148 -16.18 -14.96 -18.83
N SER A 149 -16.03 -16.01 -19.67
CA SER A 149 -17.16 -16.75 -20.26
C SER A 149 -17.75 -17.80 -19.32
N ILE A 150 -17.04 -18.16 -18.23
CA ILE A 150 -17.48 -19.17 -17.27
C ILE A 150 -18.80 -18.74 -16.62
N ARG A 151 -19.75 -19.69 -16.59
CA ARG A 151 -21.07 -19.54 -16.00
C ARG A 151 -21.08 -20.06 -14.57
N ASP A 152 -20.68 -19.20 -13.64
CA ASP A 152 -20.62 -19.52 -12.20
C ASP A 152 -21.25 -18.46 -11.29
N VAL A 153 -21.72 -17.34 -11.84
CA VAL A 153 -22.34 -16.27 -11.05
C VAL A 153 -23.85 -16.47 -10.99
N LEU A 154 -24.42 -16.45 -9.78
CA LEU A 154 -25.87 -16.45 -9.59
C LEU A 154 -26.44 -15.05 -9.89
N ALA A 155 -27.49 -14.99 -10.72
CA ALA A 155 -28.21 -13.74 -10.96
C ALA A 155 -28.90 -13.27 -9.67
N ALA A 156 -28.89 -11.96 -9.41
CA ALA A 156 -29.42 -11.36 -8.19
C ALA A 156 -30.95 -11.23 -8.15
N ASP A 157 -31.68 -11.62 -9.21
CA ASP A 157 -33.14 -11.57 -9.23
C ASP A 157 -33.73 -12.78 -8.48
N GLU A 158 -34.37 -12.50 -7.34
CA GLU A 158 -35.00 -13.45 -6.40
C GLU A 158 -36.17 -14.26 -6.98
N SER A 159 -36.54 -14.05 -8.25
CA SER A 159 -37.74 -14.61 -8.87
C SER A 159 -37.52 -15.91 -9.66
N ASP A 160 -36.27 -16.31 -9.96
CA ASP A 160 -35.98 -17.61 -10.58
C ASP A 160 -34.54 -18.13 -10.27
N PRO A 161 -34.35 -19.05 -9.30
CA PRO A 161 -33.02 -19.46 -8.82
C PRO A 161 -32.19 -20.37 -9.74
N ALA A 162 -32.48 -20.50 -11.04
CA ALA A 162 -32.10 -21.71 -11.78
C ALA A 162 -30.88 -21.62 -12.72
N GLU A 163 -30.41 -20.45 -13.17
CA GLU A 163 -29.36 -20.40 -14.21
C GLU A 163 -28.16 -19.51 -13.83
N ALA A 164 -26.98 -20.13 -13.74
CA ALA A 164 -25.72 -19.41 -13.60
C ALA A 164 -25.42 -18.61 -14.88
N ILE A 165 -25.15 -17.32 -14.72
CA ILE A 165 -24.79 -16.41 -15.80
C ILE A 165 -23.26 -16.32 -15.94
N SER A 166 -22.79 -15.93 -17.12
CA SER A 166 -21.35 -15.74 -17.32
C SER A 166 -20.83 -14.56 -16.50
N ARG A 167 -19.57 -14.62 -16.06
CA ARG A 167 -18.90 -13.49 -15.38
C ARG A 167 -18.93 -12.20 -16.20
N SER A 168 -18.77 -12.29 -17.53
CA SER A 168 -18.92 -11.12 -18.41
C SER A 168 -20.37 -10.60 -18.49
N ALA A 169 -21.37 -11.47 -18.38
CA ALA A 169 -22.77 -11.06 -18.30
C ALA A 169 -23.09 -10.39 -16.96
N SER A 170 -22.53 -10.88 -15.84
CA SER A 170 -22.72 -10.23 -14.53
C SER A 170 -22.08 -8.85 -14.48
N VAL A 171 -20.88 -8.67 -15.06
CA VAL A 171 -20.23 -7.35 -15.19
C VAL A 171 -21.10 -6.39 -16.02
N ARG A 172 -21.64 -6.85 -17.15
CA ARG A 172 -22.57 -6.02 -17.96
C ARG A 172 -23.82 -5.63 -17.19
N ALA A 173 -24.42 -6.56 -16.44
CA ALA A 173 -25.59 -6.29 -15.61
C ALA A 173 -25.27 -5.27 -14.50
N ALA A 174 -24.12 -5.42 -13.83
CA ALA A 174 -23.65 -4.51 -12.80
C ALA A 174 -23.43 -3.09 -13.35
N PHE A 175 -22.83 -2.94 -14.54
CA PHE A 175 -22.68 -1.63 -15.17
C PHE A 175 -24.00 -1.00 -15.57
N ASN A 176 -24.96 -1.78 -16.07
CA ASN A 176 -26.29 -1.29 -16.39
C ASN A 176 -27.02 -0.79 -15.12
N ALA A 177 -26.90 -1.53 -14.01
CA ALA A 177 -27.47 -1.13 -12.72
C ALA A 177 -26.77 0.12 -12.13
N ALA A 178 -25.45 0.22 -12.30
CA ALA A 178 -24.63 1.34 -11.81
C ALA A 178 -24.63 2.57 -12.73
N LEU A 179 -25.39 2.56 -13.83
CA LEU A 179 -25.39 3.64 -14.82
C LEU A 179 -25.69 5.03 -14.21
N PRO A 180 -26.63 5.21 -13.27
CA PRO A 180 -26.85 6.52 -12.62
C PRO A 180 -25.63 7.01 -11.84
N ALA A 181 -24.96 6.13 -11.10
CA ALA A 181 -23.75 6.47 -10.34
C ALA A 181 -22.56 6.80 -11.26
N LEU A 182 -22.40 6.06 -12.36
CA LEU A 182 -21.40 6.35 -13.39
C LEU A 182 -21.61 7.73 -14.04
N GLN A 183 -22.85 8.14 -14.24
CA GLN A 183 -23.19 9.47 -14.76
C GLN A 183 -22.78 10.58 -13.78
N GLU A 184 -22.96 10.38 -12.48
CA GLU A 184 -22.51 11.32 -11.44
C GLU A 184 -20.97 11.44 -11.42
N ILE A 185 -20.25 10.32 -11.47
CA ILE A 185 -18.78 10.29 -11.53
C ILE A 185 -18.26 11.04 -12.76
N LYS A 186 -18.90 10.86 -13.93
CA LYS A 186 -18.52 11.52 -15.20
C LYS A 186 -18.65 13.05 -15.14
N GLN A 187 -19.43 13.60 -14.21
CA GLN A 187 -19.51 15.05 -14.00
C GLN A 187 -18.21 15.60 -13.41
N GLN A 188 -17.56 14.84 -12.52
CA GLN A 188 -16.37 15.27 -11.78
C GLN A 188 -15.06 14.78 -12.42
N VAL A 189 -15.08 13.61 -13.07
CA VAL A 189 -13.90 12.90 -13.58
C VAL A 189 -14.13 12.50 -15.04
N ASP A 190 -13.09 12.53 -15.86
CA ASP A 190 -13.14 11.99 -17.22
C ASP A 190 -12.88 10.47 -17.18
N VAL A 191 -13.85 9.67 -17.59
CA VAL A 191 -13.79 8.20 -17.51
C VAL A 191 -13.34 7.64 -18.85
N GLN A 192 -12.20 6.94 -18.85
CA GLN A 192 -11.69 6.21 -20.02
C GLN A 192 -11.82 4.71 -19.82
N TRP A 193 -12.38 4.03 -20.82
CA TRP A 193 -12.64 2.59 -20.76
C TRP A 193 -11.58 1.82 -21.53
N PHE A 194 -11.19 0.69 -20.96
CA PHE A 194 -10.25 -0.25 -21.54
C PHE A 194 -10.82 -1.66 -21.38
N THR A 195 -10.62 -2.49 -22.40
CA THR A 195 -10.74 -3.94 -22.25
C THR A 195 -9.36 -4.57 -22.36
N PHE A 196 -9.14 -5.70 -21.70
CA PHE A 196 -7.86 -6.38 -21.78
C PHE A 196 -8.00 -7.90 -21.72
N ASP A 197 -7.03 -8.56 -22.34
CA ASP A 197 -6.72 -9.99 -22.20
C ASP A 197 -5.19 -10.11 -22.03
N THR A 198 -4.45 -10.41 -23.09
CA THR A 198 -3.00 -10.23 -23.16
C THR A 198 -2.61 -8.81 -23.54
N ALA A 199 -3.50 -8.05 -24.19
CA ALA A 199 -3.24 -6.68 -24.62
C ALA A 199 -4.39 -5.75 -24.21
N VAL A 200 -4.03 -4.52 -23.84
CA VAL A 200 -5.00 -3.47 -23.48
C VAL A 200 -5.53 -2.79 -24.74
N ARG A 201 -6.85 -2.61 -24.80
CA ARG A 201 -7.56 -1.96 -25.91
C ARG A 201 -8.48 -0.86 -25.38
N PRO A 202 -8.27 0.41 -25.76
CA PRO A 202 -9.21 1.48 -25.44
C PRO A 202 -10.58 1.23 -26.08
N THR A 203 -11.66 1.54 -25.38
CA THR A 203 -13.03 1.44 -25.88
C THR A 203 -13.88 2.62 -25.40
N VAL A 204 -15.05 2.80 -26.02
CA VAL A 204 -16.07 3.76 -25.55
C VAL A 204 -16.95 3.11 -24.48
N TRP A 205 -17.22 1.82 -24.64
CA TRP A 205 -17.99 1.00 -23.72
C TRP A 205 -17.51 -0.46 -23.82
N PRO A 206 -17.36 -1.19 -22.71
CA PRO A 206 -16.85 -2.56 -22.73
C PRO A 206 -17.83 -3.52 -23.40
N ALA A 207 -17.57 -3.84 -24.67
CA ALA A 207 -18.27 -4.90 -25.41
C ALA A 207 -17.53 -6.23 -25.20
N LEU A 208 -17.83 -6.90 -24.08
CA LEU A 208 -17.12 -8.12 -23.66
C LEU A 208 -17.47 -9.32 -24.56
N SER A 209 -16.47 -9.87 -25.24
CA SER A 209 -16.56 -11.05 -26.10
C SER A 209 -16.12 -12.34 -25.40
N SER A 210 -15.33 -12.23 -24.33
CA SER A 210 -14.73 -13.31 -23.53
C SER A 210 -13.98 -14.33 -24.37
N ARG A 211 -13.13 -13.85 -25.29
CA ARG A 211 -12.39 -14.69 -26.25
C ARG A 211 -10.88 -14.75 -26.01
N GLY A 212 -10.33 -13.91 -25.14
CA GLY A 212 -8.88 -13.89 -24.88
C GLY A 212 -8.42 -15.14 -24.14
N GLU A 213 -7.54 -15.95 -24.71
CA GLU A 213 -7.13 -17.23 -24.08
C GLU A 213 -6.35 -17.04 -22.77
N TRP A 214 -5.66 -15.91 -22.64
CA TRP A 214 -4.77 -15.61 -21.51
C TRP A 214 -5.04 -14.21 -20.97
N THR A 215 -4.64 -13.98 -19.72
CA THR A 215 -4.83 -12.74 -18.98
C THR A 215 -3.48 -12.23 -18.50
N ALA A 216 -3.09 -11.04 -18.98
CA ALA A 216 -1.90 -10.31 -18.55
C ALA A 216 -2.31 -9.15 -17.62
N LEU A 217 -2.79 -9.49 -16.43
CA LEU A 217 -3.44 -8.56 -15.50
C LEU A 217 -2.48 -7.45 -15.01
N ALA A 218 -1.29 -7.83 -14.52
CA ALA A 218 -0.29 -6.89 -14.03
C ALA A 218 0.22 -5.95 -15.13
N ASP A 219 0.46 -6.48 -16.32
CA ASP A 219 0.88 -5.68 -17.48
C ASP A 219 -0.25 -4.74 -17.92
N ALA A 220 -1.51 -5.20 -17.92
CA ALA A 220 -2.66 -4.39 -18.29
C ALA A 220 -2.86 -3.19 -17.36
N VAL A 221 -2.78 -3.39 -16.04
CA VAL A 221 -2.88 -2.30 -15.05
C VAL A 221 -1.78 -1.26 -15.25
N THR A 222 -0.54 -1.72 -15.48
CA THR A 222 0.61 -0.84 -15.73
C THR A 222 0.43 -0.04 -17.02
N HIS A 223 0.04 -0.72 -18.11
CA HIS A 223 -0.15 -0.10 -19.41
C HIS A 223 -1.30 0.92 -19.41
N VAL A 224 -2.42 0.62 -18.74
CA VAL A 224 -3.51 1.59 -18.58
C VAL A 224 -3.01 2.84 -17.87
N HIS A 225 -2.26 2.69 -16.77
CA HIS A 225 -1.68 3.83 -16.08
C HIS A 225 -0.77 4.67 -17.00
N GLU A 226 0.10 4.03 -17.79
CA GLU A 226 1.00 4.71 -18.72
C GLU A 226 0.24 5.49 -19.80
N VAL A 227 -0.80 4.89 -20.41
CA VAL A 227 -1.64 5.55 -21.41
C VAL A 227 -2.34 6.78 -20.82
N LEU A 228 -2.84 6.68 -19.58
CA LEU A 228 -3.47 7.80 -18.90
C LEU A 228 -2.45 8.89 -18.54
N ALA A 229 -1.26 8.53 -18.08
CA ALA A 229 -0.21 9.48 -17.73
C ALA A 229 0.27 10.30 -18.94
N GLN A 230 0.26 9.73 -20.14
CA GLN A 230 0.61 10.42 -21.38
C GLN A 230 -0.36 11.57 -21.73
N SER A 231 -1.58 11.54 -21.20
CA SER A 231 -2.58 12.57 -21.48
C SER A 231 -2.31 13.92 -20.81
N HIS A 232 -1.23 14.05 -20.01
CA HIS A 232 -0.85 15.23 -19.21
C HIS A 232 -1.89 15.69 -18.18
N ARG A 233 -2.96 14.92 -18.00
CA ARG A 233 -3.99 15.16 -17.00
C ARG A 233 -3.67 14.39 -15.73
N ARG A 234 -4.15 14.88 -14.59
CA ARG A 234 -4.04 14.17 -13.31
C ARG A 234 -4.81 12.86 -13.37
N VAL A 235 -4.14 11.73 -13.14
CA VAL A 235 -4.81 10.42 -13.02
C VAL A 235 -5.49 10.34 -11.66
N ALA A 236 -6.82 10.16 -11.65
CA ALA A 236 -7.62 9.97 -10.45
C ALA A 236 -7.42 8.58 -9.82
N GLY A 237 -7.21 7.57 -10.67
CA GLY A 237 -7.03 6.18 -10.29
C GLY A 237 -7.19 5.23 -11.47
N VAL A 238 -6.95 3.95 -11.21
CA VAL A 238 -7.23 2.84 -12.12
C VAL A 238 -8.16 1.86 -11.42
N LEU A 239 -9.30 1.56 -12.04
CA LEU A 239 -10.25 0.54 -11.61
C LEU A 239 -10.07 -0.68 -12.51
N VAL A 240 -9.75 -1.84 -11.96
CA VAL A 240 -9.64 -3.10 -12.69
C VAL A 240 -10.75 -4.06 -12.26
N ILE A 241 -11.37 -4.71 -13.25
CA ILE A 241 -12.45 -5.68 -13.06
C ILE A 241 -12.04 -6.98 -13.75
N SER A 242 -11.82 -8.05 -12.97
CA SER A 242 -11.30 -9.34 -13.44
C SER A 242 -11.68 -10.45 -12.46
N ASP A 243 -11.57 -11.72 -12.89
CA ASP A 243 -11.63 -12.87 -11.98
C ASP A 243 -10.32 -13.09 -11.19
N GLY A 244 -9.30 -12.26 -11.43
CA GLY A 244 -8.05 -12.21 -10.69
C GLY A 244 -6.96 -13.16 -11.18
N GLN A 245 -7.19 -13.89 -12.28
CA GLN A 245 -6.17 -14.73 -12.89
C GLN A 245 -5.15 -13.89 -13.66
N ASP A 246 -3.87 -14.18 -13.46
CA ASP A 246 -2.77 -13.60 -14.22
C ASP A 246 -1.83 -14.73 -14.66
N ASN A 247 -1.80 -15.00 -15.96
CA ASN A 247 -1.08 -16.13 -16.54
C ASN A 247 -0.28 -15.76 -17.81
N ALA A 248 -0.29 -14.49 -18.19
CA ALA A 248 0.46 -13.98 -19.34
C ALA A 248 1.24 -12.70 -19.08
N SER A 249 1.19 -12.13 -17.86
CA SER A 249 2.03 -10.96 -17.56
C SER A 249 3.51 -11.29 -17.63
N SER A 250 4.31 -10.32 -18.08
CA SER A 250 5.76 -10.38 -18.18
C SER A 250 6.47 -10.69 -16.85
N THR A 251 5.80 -10.41 -15.73
CA THR A 251 6.31 -10.58 -14.37
C THR A 251 5.36 -11.48 -13.58
N ASN A 252 5.90 -12.52 -12.93
CA ASN A 252 5.14 -13.42 -12.05
C ASN A 252 4.80 -12.81 -10.66
N GLN A 253 5.01 -11.51 -10.48
CA GLN A 253 4.82 -10.77 -9.23
C GLN A 253 3.84 -9.60 -9.45
N PRO A 254 2.53 -9.83 -9.38
CA PRO A 254 1.53 -8.78 -9.59
C PRO A 254 1.63 -7.62 -8.57
N GLN A 255 2.29 -7.84 -7.43
CA GLN A 255 2.58 -6.80 -6.44
C GLN A 255 3.47 -5.68 -6.99
N GLU A 256 4.33 -5.97 -7.97
CA GLU A 256 5.18 -4.95 -8.59
C GLU A 256 4.36 -3.91 -9.36
N ALA A 257 3.32 -4.32 -10.07
CA ALA A 257 2.41 -3.40 -10.77
C ALA A 257 1.71 -2.47 -9.77
N SER A 258 1.24 -3.01 -8.64
CA SER A 258 0.64 -2.21 -7.56
C SER A 258 1.64 -1.21 -6.96
N ALA A 259 2.88 -1.65 -6.70
CA ALA A 259 3.93 -0.79 -6.16
C ALA A 259 4.29 0.36 -7.12
N ARG A 260 4.30 0.12 -8.44
CA ARG A 260 4.52 1.17 -9.46
C ARG A 260 3.43 2.24 -9.41
N LEU A 261 2.15 1.84 -9.38
CA LEU A 261 1.04 2.78 -9.26
C LEU A 261 1.08 3.57 -7.94
N ALA A 262 1.44 2.91 -6.84
CA ALA A 262 1.58 3.55 -5.53
C ALA A 262 2.70 4.61 -5.51
N MET A 263 3.86 4.33 -6.13
CA MET A 263 4.94 5.31 -6.29
C MET A 263 4.52 6.50 -7.15
N ALA A 264 3.65 6.28 -8.14
CA ALA A 264 3.04 7.34 -8.95
C ALA A 264 1.89 8.07 -8.24
N GLY A 265 1.57 7.74 -6.98
CA GLY A 265 0.46 8.32 -6.23
C GLY A 265 -0.92 8.03 -6.84
N THR A 266 -1.03 6.96 -7.64
CA THR A 266 -2.25 6.58 -8.35
C THR A 266 -2.97 5.45 -7.61
N PRO A 267 -4.21 5.67 -7.12
CA PRO A 267 -5.00 4.61 -6.50
C PRO A 267 -5.32 3.49 -7.49
N LEU A 268 -5.15 2.23 -7.06
CA LEU A 268 -5.61 1.03 -7.77
C LEU A 268 -6.80 0.42 -7.02
N LEU A 269 -7.94 0.31 -7.69
CA LEU A 269 -9.13 -0.36 -7.17
C LEU A 269 -9.34 -1.65 -7.96
N ALA A 270 -9.49 -2.77 -7.27
CA ALA A 270 -9.71 -4.08 -7.90
C ALA A 270 -11.09 -4.63 -7.51
N ILE A 271 -11.86 -5.04 -8.50
CA ILE A 271 -13.16 -5.71 -8.32
C ILE A 271 -13.02 -7.14 -8.85
N GLY A 272 -13.08 -8.11 -7.95
CA GLY A 272 -13.11 -9.52 -8.28
C GLY A 272 -14.46 -9.95 -8.83
N VAL A 273 -14.47 -10.74 -9.91
CA VAL A 273 -15.68 -11.28 -10.54
C VAL A 273 -15.66 -12.80 -10.51
N GLY A 274 -16.70 -13.40 -9.98
CA GLY A 274 -16.87 -14.85 -9.88
C GLY A 274 -17.76 -15.18 -8.70
N SER A 275 -17.96 -16.46 -8.45
CA SER A 275 -18.69 -16.91 -7.27
C SER A 275 -17.76 -17.49 -6.22
N GLU A 276 -17.95 -17.07 -4.96
CA GLU A 276 -17.27 -17.68 -3.80
C GLU A 276 -17.75 -19.12 -3.55
N LEU A 277 -18.96 -19.44 -4.03
CA LEU A 277 -19.55 -20.76 -4.00
C LEU A 277 -19.55 -21.33 -5.42
N PRO A 278 -18.90 -22.47 -5.69
CA PRO A 278 -18.96 -23.09 -7.02
C PRO A 278 -20.41 -23.48 -7.35
N VAL A 279 -21.02 -22.77 -8.30
CA VAL A 279 -22.39 -22.98 -8.80
C VAL A 279 -22.31 -23.21 -10.32
N GLY A 280 -23.21 -24.03 -10.86
CA GLY A 280 -23.32 -24.28 -12.31
C GLY A 280 -22.39 -25.38 -12.83
N GLU A 281 -21.77 -25.15 -13.99
CA GLU A 281 -20.91 -26.12 -14.69
C GLU A 281 -19.49 -26.22 -14.10
N THR A 282 -19.20 -25.45 -13.04
CA THR A 282 -17.89 -25.46 -12.39
C THR A 282 -17.68 -26.75 -11.60
N ARG A 283 -16.92 -27.65 -12.21
CA ARG A 283 -16.23 -28.73 -11.49
C ARG A 283 -15.06 -28.08 -10.76
N ASN A 284 -15.05 -28.10 -9.43
CA ASN A 284 -13.95 -27.55 -8.67
C ASN A 284 -13.60 -28.44 -7.48
N LEU A 285 -12.31 -28.51 -7.20
CA LEU A 285 -11.74 -29.17 -6.04
C LEU A 285 -10.88 -28.13 -5.34
N LEU A 286 -11.27 -27.74 -4.13
CA LEU A 286 -10.58 -26.73 -3.35
C LEU A 286 -10.03 -27.35 -2.07
N ALA A 287 -8.75 -27.14 -1.80
CA ALA A 287 -8.15 -27.52 -0.53
C ALA A 287 -8.42 -26.39 0.47
N ARG A 288 -9.26 -26.66 1.49
CA ARG A 288 -9.73 -25.64 2.45
C ARG A 288 -8.85 -25.56 3.68
N ARG A 289 -8.43 -26.72 4.18
CA ARG A 289 -7.68 -26.81 5.43
C ARG A 289 -6.75 -28.00 5.43
N LEU A 290 -5.58 -27.79 6.04
CA LEU A 290 -4.62 -28.83 6.38
C LEU A 290 -4.32 -28.71 7.88
N ILE A 291 -4.46 -29.82 8.60
CA ILE A 291 -4.18 -29.92 10.03
C ILE A 291 -3.08 -30.97 10.18
N ALA A 292 -1.86 -30.51 10.43
CA ALA A 292 -0.73 -31.34 10.82
C ALA A 292 -0.17 -30.86 12.18
N PRO A 293 0.37 -31.77 13.01
CA PRO A 293 1.07 -31.37 14.24
C PRO A 293 2.34 -30.58 13.89
N GLU A 294 2.68 -29.58 14.70
CA GLU A 294 3.87 -28.73 14.46
C GLU A 294 5.19 -29.49 14.64
N ARG A 295 5.18 -30.53 15.48
CA ARG A 295 6.36 -31.35 15.79
C ARG A 295 5.98 -32.83 15.84
N VAL A 296 6.86 -33.69 15.35
CA VAL A 296 6.73 -35.15 15.44
C VAL A 296 8.11 -35.79 15.63
N GLY A 297 8.19 -36.88 16.39
CA GLY A 297 9.44 -37.63 16.54
C GLY A 297 9.82 -38.41 15.28
N VAL A 298 11.11 -38.60 15.04
CA VAL A 298 11.60 -39.58 14.05
C VAL A 298 11.03 -40.96 14.41
N LEU A 299 10.54 -41.69 13.40
CA LEU A 299 9.87 -43.00 13.54
C LEU A 299 8.51 -42.99 14.24
N ASN A 300 7.95 -41.83 14.55
CA ASN A 300 6.59 -41.70 15.07
C ASN A 300 5.57 -41.49 13.94
N ARG A 301 4.32 -41.87 14.20
CA ARG A 301 3.23 -41.66 13.23
C ARG A 301 2.87 -40.17 13.15
N LEU A 302 3.12 -39.58 12.00
CA LEU A 302 2.64 -38.24 11.62
C LEU A 302 1.25 -38.39 11.00
N ALA A 303 0.20 -38.03 11.75
CA ALA A 303 -1.17 -38.01 11.24
C ALA A 303 -1.53 -36.60 10.74
N VAL A 304 -2.17 -36.55 9.58
CA VAL A 304 -2.51 -35.31 8.87
C VAL A 304 -3.96 -35.39 8.43
N GLN A 305 -4.74 -34.38 8.76
CA GLN A 305 -6.13 -34.26 8.34
C GLN A 305 -6.26 -33.13 7.32
N ALA A 306 -6.89 -33.43 6.18
CA ALA A 306 -7.17 -32.44 5.14
C ALA A 306 -8.68 -32.30 4.91
N GLU A 307 -9.13 -31.07 4.69
CA GLU A 307 -10.50 -30.75 4.29
C GLU A 307 -10.51 -30.25 2.85
N LEU A 308 -11.19 -30.98 1.99
CA LEU A 308 -11.34 -30.67 0.57
C LEU A 308 -12.80 -30.34 0.26
N LEU A 309 -13.08 -29.20 -0.36
CA LEU A 309 -14.40 -28.90 -0.89
C LEU A 309 -14.48 -29.37 -2.34
N SER A 310 -15.35 -30.34 -2.58
CA SER A 310 -15.71 -30.79 -3.93
C SER A 310 -17.01 -30.14 -4.38
N ALA A 311 -17.04 -29.66 -5.63
CA ALA A 311 -18.21 -29.07 -6.24
C ALA A 311 -18.32 -29.49 -7.71
N GLY A 312 -19.51 -29.90 -8.16
CA GLY A 312 -19.73 -30.44 -9.50
C GLY A 312 -19.05 -31.80 -9.75
N LEU A 313 -18.44 -32.41 -8.73
CA LEU A 313 -17.62 -33.63 -8.82
C LEU A 313 -18.34 -34.89 -8.28
N SER A 314 -19.67 -34.85 -8.19
CA SER A 314 -20.45 -36.01 -7.74
C SER A 314 -20.18 -37.23 -8.62
N GLY A 315 -19.80 -38.34 -7.99
CA GLY A 315 -19.46 -39.58 -8.68
C GLY A 315 -18.10 -39.61 -9.35
N ALA A 316 -17.30 -38.53 -9.36
CA ALA A 316 -15.93 -38.54 -9.85
C ALA A 316 -14.97 -39.14 -8.81
N GLU A 317 -13.92 -39.84 -9.23
CA GLU A 317 -12.87 -40.30 -8.33
C GLU A 317 -11.82 -39.20 -8.11
N VAL A 318 -11.61 -38.83 -6.85
CA VAL A 318 -10.60 -37.89 -6.40
C VAL A 318 -9.49 -38.67 -5.72
N GLU A 319 -8.27 -38.57 -6.21
CA GLU A 319 -7.08 -39.13 -5.58
C GLU A 319 -6.39 -38.04 -4.75
N VAL A 320 -6.21 -38.31 -3.47
CA VAL A 320 -5.57 -37.43 -2.49
C VAL A 320 -4.26 -38.07 -2.07
N ARG A 321 -3.15 -37.40 -2.36
CA ARG A 321 -1.79 -37.85 -2.05
C ARG A 321 -1.21 -36.98 -0.93
N MET A 322 -0.62 -37.61 0.06
CA MET A 322 0.25 -36.94 1.03
C MET A 322 1.68 -37.03 0.51
N LEU A 323 2.37 -35.90 0.45
CA LEU A 323 3.77 -35.81 0.10
C LEU A 323 4.59 -35.29 1.29
N LEU A 324 5.78 -35.85 1.48
CA LEU A 324 6.79 -35.37 2.42
C LEU A 324 8.01 -34.94 1.60
N ASP A 325 8.31 -33.64 1.58
CA ASP A 325 9.32 -33.00 0.71
C ASP A 325 9.21 -33.38 -0.77
N GLY A 326 7.98 -33.57 -1.25
CA GLY A 326 7.70 -33.91 -2.64
C GLY A 326 7.69 -35.42 -2.95
N GLU A 327 8.01 -36.29 -1.99
CA GLU A 327 7.83 -37.74 -2.14
C GLU A 327 6.46 -38.17 -1.65
N VAL A 328 5.74 -38.97 -2.44
CA VAL A 328 4.41 -39.48 -2.06
C VAL A 328 4.57 -40.54 -0.96
N VAL A 329 4.01 -40.26 0.22
CA VAL A 329 4.10 -41.11 1.41
C VAL A 329 2.80 -41.82 1.77
N ASP A 330 1.66 -41.28 1.35
CA ASP A 330 0.33 -41.89 1.53
C ASP A 330 -0.60 -41.47 0.39
N THR A 331 -1.61 -42.29 0.09
CA THR A 331 -2.59 -42.01 -0.97
C THR A 331 -3.95 -42.60 -0.62
N GLN A 332 -4.99 -41.78 -0.73
CA GLN A 332 -6.38 -42.16 -0.51
C GLN A 332 -7.24 -41.74 -1.69
N ARG A 333 -8.23 -42.57 -2.04
CA ARG A 333 -9.23 -42.26 -3.08
C ARG A 333 -10.58 -42.01 -2.45
N LEU A 334 -11.24 -40.94 -2.90
CA LEU A 334 -12.53 -40.50 -2.41
C LEU A 334 -13.47 -40.27 -3.58
N ARG A 335 -14.76 -40.51 -3.34
CA ARG A 335 -15.80 -40.31 -4.34
C ARG A 335 -16.92 -39.45 -3.76
N PRO A 336 -17.01 -38.16 -4.12
CA PRO A 336 -18.10 -37.30 -3.68
C PRO A 336 -19.45 -37.88 -4.08
N GLN A 337 -20.43 -37.79 -3.19
CA GLN A 337 -21.79 -38.33 -3.37
C GLN A 337 -22.82 -37.23 -3.64
N ARG A 338 -22.46 -35.98 -3.37
CA ARG A 338 -23.32 -34.81 -3.55
C ARG A 338 -22.70 -33.86 -4.57
N ALA A 339 -23.54 -33.04 -5.19
CA ALA A 339 -23.09 -31.98 -6.10
C ALA A 339 -22.10 -31.03 -5.41
N GLN A 340 -22.26 -30.80 -4.10
CA GLN A 340 -21.30 -30.09 -3.26
C GLN A 340 -21.08 -30.88 -1.96
N GLN A 341 -19.83 -31.21 -1.65
CA GLN A 341 -19.48 -31.99 -0.46
C GLN A 341 -18.12 -31.59 0.10
N LEU A 342 -18.07 -31.36 1.41
CA LEU A 342 -16.81 -31.29 2.16
C LEU A 342 -16.32 -32.72 2.41
N LEU A 343 -15.16 -33.06 1.87
CA LEU A 343 -14.46 -34.33 2.07
C LEU A 343 -13.44 -34.13 3.18
N GLN A 344 -13.46 -35.01 4.19
CA GLN A 344 -12.43 -35.09 5.21
C GLN A 344 -11.55 -36.30 4.90
N VAL A 345 -10.24 -36.10 4.95
CA VAL A 345 -9.24 -37.09 4.54
C VAL A 345 -8.21 -37.19 5.66
N ASP A 346 -8.00 -38.40 6.15
CA ASP A 346 -7.01 -38.68 7.18
C ASP A 346 -5.86 -39.49 6.55
N LEU A 347 -4.69 -38.86 6.46
CA LEU A 347 -3.48 -39.42 5.88
C LEU A 347 -2.42 -39.58 6.97
N ALA A 348 -1.50 -40.54 6.81
CA ALA A 348 -0.42 -40.69 7.77
C ALA A 348 0.88 -41.21 7.15
N CYS A 349 2.00 -40.77 7.70
CA CYS A 349 3.31 -41.32 7.38
C CYS A 349 4.17 -41.49 8.64
N VAL A 350 5.35 -42.09 8.48
CA VAL A 350 6.36 -42.24 9.54
C VAL A 350 7.68 -41.66 9.01
N PRO A 351 8.09 -40.45 9.42
CA PRO A 351 9.30 -39.83 8.91
C PRO A 351 10.55 -40.55 9.43
N ALA A 352 11.47 -40.88 8.52
CA ALA A 352 12.70 -41.59 8.84
C ALA A 352 13.85 -40.67 9.27
N GLU A 353 13.82 -39.40 8.85
CA GLU A 353 14.90 -38.44 9.10
C GLU A 353 14.35 -37.19 9.80
N GLY A 354 15.14 -36.66 10.73
CA GLY A 354 14.84 -35.43 11.46
C GLY A 354 15.09 -34.17 10.63
N GLY A 355 14.60 -33.04 11.13
CA GLY A 355 14.72 -31.72 10.50
C GLY A 355 13.37 -31.09 10.20
N LEU A 356 13.39 -29.90 9.61
CA LEU A 356 12.19 -29.23 9.13
C LEU A 356 11.77 -29.87 7.80
N ARG A 357 10.58 -30.49 7.77
CA ARG A 357 10.05 -31.21 6.61
C ARG A 357 8.79 -30.51 6.10
N LEU A 358 8.59 -30.45 4.80
CA LEU A 358 7.39 -29.91 4.18
C LEU A 358 6.38 -31.04 3.95
N VAL A 359 5.23 -30.95 4.61
CA VAL A 359 4.09 -31.83 4.34
C VAL A 359 3.17 -31.15 3.35
N THR A 360 2.83 -31.85 2.27
CA THR A 360 1.93 -31.36 1.23
C THR A 360 0.79 -32.35 1.02
N VAL A 361 -0.45 -31.88 1.06
CA VAL A 361 -1.59 -32.68 0.60
C VAL A 361 -2.02 -32.18 -0.76
N ARG A 362 -2.00 -33.07 -1.74
CA ARG A 362 -2.36 -32.81 -3.14
C ARG A 362 -3.55 -33.67 -3.53
N ALA A 363 -4.64 -33.04 -3.94
CA ALA A 363 -5.85 -33.70 -4.37
C ALA A 363 -6.13 -33.43 -5.86
N GLN A 364 -6.40 -34.49 -6.62
CA GLN A 364 -6.67 -34.39 -8.06
C GLN A 364 -7.79 -35.34 -8.48
N VAL A 365 -8.63 -34.90 -9.41
CA VAL A 365 -9.64 -35.76 -10.03
C VAL A 365 -8.96 -36.67 -11.06
N ILE A 366 -9.21 -37.97 -11.01
CA ILE A 366 -8.61 -38.94 -11.93
C ILE A 366 -9.12 -38.67 -13.36
N GLY A 367 -8.19 -38.50 -14.30
CA GLY A 367 -8.51 -38.21 -15.71
C GLY A 367 -8.84 -36.74 -15.99
N ASP A 368 -8.59 -35.84 -15.04
CA ASP A 368 -8.76 -34.41 -15.19
C ASP A 368 -7.40 -33.71 -15.38
N GLU A 369 -7.28 -32.86 -16.40
CA GLU A 369 -6.03 -32.14 -16.74
C GLU A 369 -5.85 -30.84 -15.94
N ARG A 370 -6.85 -30.47 -15.13
CA ARG A 370 -6.79 -29.27 -14.28
C ARG A 370 -5.72 -29.38 -13.19
N PRO A 371 -5.14 -28.24 -12.76
CA PRO A 371 -4.16 -28.22 -11.70
C PRO A 371 -4.76 -28.83 -10.42
N PRO A 372 -3.97 -29.63 -9.66
CA PRO A 372 -4.45 -30.25 -8.44
C PRO A 372 -4.66 -29.20 -7.35
N ALA A 373 -5.59 -29.49 -6.43
CA ALA A 373 -5.77 -28.71 -5.22
C ALA A 373 -4.65 -29.06 -4.22
N GLU A 374 -3.88 -28.08 -3.77
CA GLU A 374 -2.71 -28.32 -2.93
C GLU A 374 -2.69 -27.41 -1.69
N LEU A 375 -2.35 -27.98 -0.54
CA LEU A 375 -2.02 -27.27 0.69
C LEU A 375 -0.74 -27.85 1.28
N SER A 376 0.11 -26.99 1.83
CA SER A 376 1.38 -27.37 2.41
C SER A 376 1.59 -26.74 3.79
N GLN A 377 2.21 -27.48 4.71
CA GLN A 377 2.54 -27.04 6.06
C GLN A 377 3.91 -27.62 6.46
N PHE A 378 4.73 -26.83 7.13
CA PHE A 378 5.98 -27.30 7.70
C PHE A 378 5.74 -28.06 9.01
N VAL A 379 6.44 -29.19 9.17
CA VAL A 379 6.45 -30.00 10.39
C VAL A 379 7.90 -30.20 10.82
N HIS A 380 8.20 -29.90 12.08
CA HIS A 380 9.55 -30.10 12.62
C HIS A 380 9.69 -31.53 13.16
N VAL A 381 10.42 -32.37 12.42
CA VAL A 381 10.70 -33.75 12.84
C VAL A 381 11.90 -33.75 13.79
N THR A 382 11.67 -34.04 15.07
CA THR A 382 12.72 -34.08 16.08
C THR A 382 13.36 -35.47 16.13
N ALA A 383 14.68 -35.52 16.05
CA ALA A 383 15.46 -36.73 16.31
C ALA A 383 15.66 -36.99 17.83
N ASP A 384 15.16 -36.10 18.67
CA ASP A 384 15.30 -36.19 20.12
C ASP A 384 14.55 -37.42 20.66
N GLN A 385 15.30 -38.35 21.25
CA GLN A 385 14.74 -39.45 22.01
C GLN A 385 14.39 -38.98 23.42
N THR A 386 13.24 -39.40 23.93
CA THR A 386 12.82 -39.12 25.31
C THR A 386 13.66 -39.99 26.26
N MET A 387 14.42 -39.34 27.14
CA MET A 387 15.28 -39.99 28.12
C MET A 387 14.47 -40.42 29.34
N VAL A 388 14.32 -41.72 29.56
CA VAL A 388 13.57 -42.27 30.71
C VAL A 388 14.53 -42.91 31.71
N LEU A 389 14.59 -42.37 32.93
CA LEU A 389 15.25 -43.03 34.06
C LEU A 389 14.28 -43.99 34.74
N TYR A 390 14.52 -45.30 34.66
CA TYR A 390 13.69 -46.31 35.31
C TYR A 390 14.40 -46.91 36.53
N VAL A 391 13.96 -46.55 37.73
CA VAL A 391 14.53 -47.05 39.00
C VAL A 391 13.64 -48.18 39.54
N ASP A 392 14.13 -49.42 39.53
CA ASP A 392 13.37 -50.55 40.08
C ASP A 392 14.28 -51.70 40.57
N ARG A 393 13.78 -52.46 41.54
CA ARG A 393 14.44 -53.65 42.07
C ARG A 393 14.35 -54.84 41.08
N PRO A 394 15.23 -55.85 41.19
CA PRO A 394 15.11 -57.07 40.40
C PRO A 394 13.77 -57.79 40.59
N ARG A 395 12.94 -57.81 39.54
CA ARG A 395 11.68 -58.57 39.47
C ARG A 395 11.22 -58.81 38.04
N TYR A 396 10.29 -59.74 37.86
CA TYR A 396 9.75 -60.07 36.52
C TYR A 396 9.01 -58.90 35.89
N GLU A 397 8.26 -58.10 36.66
CA GLU A 397 7.57 -56.92 36.12
C GLU A 397 8.56 -55.87 35.60
N ARG A 398 9.71 -55.68 36.27
CA ARG A 398 10.78 -54.80 35.80
C ARG A 398 11.24 -55.18 34.41
N ALA A 399 11.53 -56.47 34.20
CA ALA A 399 11.98 -56.98 32.91
C ALA A 399 10.91 -56.83 31.82
N ALA A 400 9.63 -57.05 32.16
CA ALA A 400 8.52 -56.85 31.21
C ALA A 400 8.38 -55.38 30.79
N ILE A 401 8.41 -54.46 31.76
CA ILE A 401 8.30 -53.01 31.52
C ILE A 401 9.51 -52.51 30.73
N ALA A 402 10.72 -52.89 31.12
CA ALA A 402 11.93 -52.48 30.41
C ALA A 402 11.93 -52.95 28.95
N ARG A 403 11.48 -54.19 28.67
CA ARG A 403 11.33 -54.68 27.29
C ARG A 403 10.26 -53.92 26.52
N SER A 404 9.13 -53.60 27.16
CA SER A 404 8.05 -52.84 26.53
C SER A 404 8.49 -51.42 26.16
N LEU A 405 9.21 -50.74 27.07
CA LEU A 405 9.70 -49.39 26.83
C LEU A 405 10.84 -49.38 25.81
N ALA A 406 11.73 -50.38 25.83
CA ALA A 406 12.81 -50.50 24.84
C ALA A 406 12.32 -50.84 23.42
N ALA A 407 11.09 -51.34 23.27
CA ALA A 407 10.48 -51.56 21.96
C ALA A 407 10.06 -50.26 21.25
N ALA A 408 9.86 -49.18 22.02
CA ALA A 408 9.58 -47.85 21.52
C ALA A 408 10.90 -47.15 21.13
N ARG A 409 11.09 -46.83 19.85
CA ARG A 409 12.35 -46.27 19.32
C ARG A 409 12.58 -44.82 19.70
N GLU A 410 11.51 -44.15 20.12
CA GLU A 410 11.48 -42.79 20.64
C GLU A 410 11.92 -42.70 22.11
N LEU A 411 12.03 -43.83 22.83
CA LEU A 411 12.43 -43.86 24.24
C LEU A 411 13.86 -44.38 24.39
N GLN A 412 14.70 -43.63 25.09
CA GLN A 412 15.98 -44.13 25.58
C GLN A 412 15.85 -44.42 27.08
N VAL A 413 15.72 -45.70 27.41
CA VAL A 413 15.46 -46.15 28.78
C VAL A 413 16.75 -46.54 29.47
N LEU A 414 17.10 -45.82 30.52
CA LEU A 414 18.17 -46.19 31.44
C LEU A 414 17.55 -46.82 32.69
N HIS A 415 17.66 -48.14 32.81
CA HIS A 415 17.20 -48.85 33.99
C HIS A 415 18.33 -48.97 35.02
N VAL A 416 18.03 -48.69 36.29
CA VAL A 416 19.01 -48.73 37.39
C VAL A 416 18.39 -49.33 38.63
N GLU A 417 19.23 -49.96 39.45
CA GLU A 417 18.83 -50.38 40.79
C GLU A 417 18.99 -49.23 41.79
N PRO A 418 18.18 -49.19 42.86
CA PRO A 418 18.28 -48.14 43.88
C PRO A 418 19.70 -47.99 44.46
N SER A 419 20.42 -49.10 44.61
CA SER A 419 21.81 -49.13 45.08
C SER A 419 22.79 -48.43 44.13
N GLN A 420 22.51 -48.42 42.83
CA GLN A 420 23.35 -47.80 41.79
C GLN A 420 23.05 -46.31 41.59
N LEU A 421 21.93 -45.83 42.16
CA LEU A 421 21.45 -44.47 41.97
C LEU A 421 22.41 -43.44 42.56
N THR A 422 23.02 -43.72 43.71
CA THR A 422 24.00 -42.83 44.34
C THR A 422 25.17 -42.56 43.41
N ASP A 423 25.75 -43.62 42.83
CA ASP A 423 26.87 -43.48 41.91
C ASP A 423 26.42 -42.83 40.60
N LEU A 424 25.25 -43.17 40.07
CA LEU A 424 24.72 -42.56 38.85
C LEU A 424 24.51 -41.04 38.99
N LEU A 425 23.95 -40.61 40.12
CA LEU A 425 23.68 -39.21 40.43
C LEU A 425 24.95 -38.46 40.93
N ALA A 426 25.93 -39.16 41.53
CA ALA A 426 27.19 -38.58 42.02
C ALA A 426 28.30 -38.53 40.97
N THR A 427 28.42 -39.54 40.10
CA THR A 427 29.49 -39.63 39.08
C THR A 427 29.29 -38.63 37.94
N ARG A 428 28.16 -37.91 37.92
CA ARG A 428 27.86 -36.88 36.92
C ARG A 428 27.87 -35.44 37.48
N THR A 429 28.36 -35.25 38.71
CA THR A 429 28.68 -33.93 39.28
C THR A 429 30.10 -33.44 39.03
N VAL A 430 30.94 -34.16 38.26
CA VAL A 430 32.08 -33.54 37.59
C VAL A 430 31.50 -32.69 36.47
N ALA A 431 31.62 -31.37 36.62
CA ALA A 431 31.07 -30.38 35.69
C ALA A 431 31.20 -30.86 34.23
N PRO A 432 30.10 -31.21 33.54
CA PRO A 432 30.16 -31.28 32.10
C PRO A 432 30.55 -29.87 31.60
N PRO A 433 31.36 -29.76 30.54
CA PRO A 433 31.57 -28.46 29.91
C PRO A 433 30.21 -27.82 29.67
N VAL A 434 30.09 -26.54 30.01
CA VAL A 434 28.85 -25.74 30.01
C VAL A 434 27.88 -26.22 28.93
N GLY A 435 26.77 -26.86 29.35
CA GLY A 435 25.65 -27.20 28.46
C GLY A 435 25.12 -28.65 28.41
N GLN A 436 25.70 -29.64 29.10
CA GLN A 436 25.15 -31.02 29.05
C GLN A 436 25.09 -31.70 30.42
N ARG A 437 24.14 -31.30 31.27
CA ARG A 437 23.55 -32.26 32.23
C ARG A 437 22.71 -33.26 31.41
N PRO A 438 22.80 -34.58 31.62
CA PRO A 438 21.85 -35.48 31.00
C PRO A 438 20.48 -35.23 31.65
N ARG A 439 19.64 -34.48 30.94
CA ARG A 439 18.26 -34.22 31.33
C ARG A 439 17.46 -35.49 31.10
N TYR A 440 16.88 -36.05 32.15
CA TYR A 440 15.86 -37.08 32.00
C TYR A 440 14.53 -36.37 31.75
N ASP A 441 13.82 -36.71 30.68
CA ASP A 441 12.50 -36.14 30.40
C ASP A 441 11.44 -36.76 31.32
N ALA A 442 11.63 -38.02 31.69
CA ALA A 442 10.77 -38.72 32.64
C ALA A 442 11.57 -39.63 33.59
N ILE A 443 11.10 -39.71 34.83
CA ILE A 443 11.61 -40.60 35.88
C ILE A 443 10.47 -41.56 36.25
N LEU A 444 10.71 -42.85 36.05
CA LEU A 444 9.80 -43.93 36.44
C LEU A 444 10.38 -44.64 37.67
N ILE A 445 9.62 -44.65 38.75
CA ILE A 445 9.96 -45.36 39.98
C ILE A 445 9.10 -46.61 40.09
N GLY A 446 9.74 -47.77 40.26
CA GLY A 446 9.09 -49.05 40.46
C GLY A 446 8.56 -49.27 41.88
N ASP A 447 8.34 -50.54 42.23
CA ASP A 447 7.90 -50.96 43.57
C ASP A 447 9.10 -51.04 44.52
N VAL A 448 9.57 -49.85 44.90
CA VAL A 448 10.81 -49.61 45.65
C VAL A 448 10.48 -48.81 46.91
N GLU A 449 11.11 -49.18 48.03
CA GLU A 449 10.96 -48.45 49.31
C GLU A 449 11.78 -47.16 49.30
N PRO A 450 11.26 -46.05 49.86
CA PRO A 450 11.98 -44.76 49.90
C PRO A 450 13.39 -44.86 50.51
N GLU A 451 13.57 -45.70 51.53
CA GLU A 451 14.83 -45.89 52.24
C GLU A 451 15.93 -46.51 51.35
N SER A 452 15.53 -47.29 50.35
CA SER A 452 16.48 -47.98 49.46
C SER A 452 17.18 -47.04 48.46
N PHE A 453 16.68 -45.82 48.30
CA PHE A 453 17.29 -44.79 47.46
C PHE A 453 18.60 -44.26 48.05
N GLY A 454 18.86 -44.47 49.35
CA GLY A 454 20.03 -43.92 50.03
C GLY A 454 19.92 -42.42 50.32
N PRO A 455 20.85 -41.88 51.13
CA PRO A 455 20.77 -40.50 51.61
C PRO A 455 20.93 -39.49 50.47
N GLY A 456 19.99 -38.54 50.37
CA GLY A 456 20.05 -37.41 49.45
C GLY A 456 19.60 -37.67 48.01
N ASN A 457 19.43 -38.92 47.57
CA ASN A 457 19.02 -39.22 46.19
C ASN A 457 17.55 -38.86 45.91
N LEU A 458 16.66 -39.00 46.89
CA LEU A 458 15.28 -38.53 46.75
C LEU A 458 15.21 -37.01 46.58
N ALA A 459 16.05 -36.26 47.30
CA ALA A 459 16.15 -34.82 47.14
C ALA A 459 16.69 -34.44 45.74
N ARG A 460 17.69 -35.17 45.24
CA ARG A 460 18.20 -34.99 43.87
C ARG A 460 17.15 -35.32 42.80
N ILE A 461 16.36 -36.37 42.99
CA ILE A 461 15.22 -36.67 42.10
C ILE A 461 14.20 -35.54 42.15
N ALA A 462 13.89 -35.02 43.34
CA ALA A 462 12.99 -33.88 43.49
C ALA A 462 13.53 -32.63 42.77
N GLU A 463 14.84 -32.37 42.84
CA GLU A 463 15.48 -31.29 42.08
C GLU A 463 15.33 -31.48 40.56
N LEU A 464 15.52 -32.70 40.03
CA LEU A 464 15.31 -32.98 38.60
C LEU A 464 13.85 -32.71 38.18
N VAL A 465 12.88 -33.09 39.01
CA VAL A 465 11.45 -32.86 38.74
C VAL A 465 11.11 -31.37 38.81
N VAL A 466 11.56 -30.66 39.84
CA VAL A 466 11.18 -29.26 40.11
C VAL A 466 11.98 -28.25 39.28
N ALA A 467 13.30 -28.43 39.18
CA ALA A 467 14.19 -27.49 38.49
C ALA A 467 14.31 -27.79 36.99
N ASP A 468 14.44 -29.07 36.61
CA ASP A 468 14.63 -29.48 35.21
C ASP A 468 13.31 -29.83 34.50
N GLY A 469 12.19 -29.85 35.22
CA GLY A 469 10.85 -30.09 34.69
C GLY A 469 10.59 -31.54 34.26
N SER A 470 11.37 -32.50 34.78
CA SER A 470 11.19 -33.92 34.49
C SER A 470 9.84 -34.45 34.97
N GLY A 471 9.14 -35.22 34.15
CA GLY A 471 7.94 -35.93 34.57
C GLY A 471 8.27 -37.03 35.59
N LEU A 472 7.45 -37.20 36.63
CA LEU A 472 7.61 -38.26 37.62
C LEU A 472 6.42 -39.22 37.55
N ALA A 473 6.69 -40.51 37.40
CA ALA A 473 5.70 -41.57 37.51
C ALA A 473 6.15 -42.61 38.55
N ILE A 474 5.24 -43.02 39.43
CA ILE A 474 5.49 -44.05 40.43
C ILE A 474 4.55 -45.22 40.16
N LEU A 475 5.11 -46.41 39.95
CA LEU A 475 4.35 -47.64 39.80
C LEU A 475 3.80 -48.04 41.18
N GLY A 476 2.47 -48.16 41.26
CA GLY A 476 1.79 -48.54 42.49
C GLY A 476 2.13 -49.97 42.90
N GLY A 477 2.73 -50.09 44.09
CA GLY A 477 3.07 -51.36 44.72
C GLY A 477 3.10 -51.23 46.24
N THR A 478 3.21 -52.36 46.94
CA THR A 478 3.15 -52.41 48.41
C THR A 478 4.34 -51.73 49.08
N ARG A 479 5.48 -51.61 48.39
CA ARG A 479 6.70 -50.96 48.88
C ARG A 479 6.76 -49.48 48.49
N SER A 480 6.25 -49.13 47.31
CA SER A 480 6.23 -47.74 46.85
C SER A 480 5.07 -46.93 47.43
N LEU A 481 3.83 -47.43 47.37
CA LEU A 481 2.60 -46.71 47.76
C LEU A 481 1.85 -47.38 48.93
N GLY A 482 2.44 -48.39 49.57
CA GLY A 482 1.88 -49.00 50.77
C GLY A 482 2.11 -48.17 52.05
N PRO A 483 1.77 -48.71 53.24
CA PRO A 483 1.88 -47.98 54.51
C PRO A 483 3.28 -47.45 54.85
N ASN A 484 4.33 -48.09 54.33
CA ASN A 484 5.73 -47.69 54.49
C ASN A 484 6.32 -47.04 53.23
N GLY A 485 5.48 -46.62 52.29
CA GLY A 485 5.90 -46.05 51.01
C GLY A 485 6.18 -44.55 51.04
N PHE A 486 6.19 -43.93 49.85
CA PHE A 486 6.48 -42.51 49.62
C PHE A 486 5.53 -41.54 50.36
N GLY A 487 4.39 -42.00 50.89
CA GLY A 487 3.52 -41.17 51.73
C GLY A 487 4.17 -40.71 53.05
N ARG A 488 5.28 -41.35 53.46
CA ARG A 488 6.02 -41.02 54.69
C ARG A 488 7.22 -40.10 54.48
N THR A 489 7.60 -39.82 53.23
CA THR A 489 8.73 -38.93 52.96
C THR A 489 8.35 -37.48 53.24
N PRO A 490 9.28 -36.64 53.73
CA PRO A 490 9.02 -35.21 53.95
C PRO A 490 8.52 -34.54 52.66
N ARG A 491 7.63 -33.56 52.81
CA ARG A 491 7.14 -32.74 51.69
C ARG A 491 8.17 -31.75 51.20
#